data_AF-A0A1F9YQS9-F1
#
_entry.id   AF-A0A1F9YQS9-F1
#
_cell.length_a   1.000
_cell.length_b   1.000
_cell.length_c   1.000
_cell.angle_alpha   90.00
_cell.angle_beta   90.00
_cell.angle_gamma   90.00
#
_symmetry.space_group_name_H-M   'P 1'
#
loop_
_entity.id
_entity.type
_entity.pdbx_description
1 polymer ?
#
loop_
_entity_poly.entity_id
_entity_poly.type
_entity_poly.pdbx_seq_one_letter_code
_entity_poly.pdbx_strand_id
1 'polypeptide(L)'
;MSSEHSYFGRPFKAFNADRRVWLNSTFRVELIKNGIEKAGSINRLARELGYRSRIHPGWSVRQILVGEQPFPYEKLVKLSDYIGYPIDEVLRYRTEPERVTVDSTNEALRKHGLWCYHVARLRLR
;
A
#
# COMPACT_ATOMS: atom_id res chain seq x y z
N MET A 1 12.87 -7.95 -33.79
CA MET A 1 12.24 -9.16 -33.21
C MET A 1 11.93 -8.85 -31.75
N SER A 2 10.75 -8.31 -31.49
CA SER A 2 10.29 -7.88 -30.17
C SER A 2 9.43 -9.00 -29.61
N SER A 3 9.88 -9.68 -28.56
CA SER A 3 9.10 -10.73 -27.90
C SER A 3 8.00 -10.10 -27.06
N GLU A 4 6.81 -10.01 -27.64
CA GLU A 4 5.58 -9.78 -26.90
C GLU A 4 5.26 -11.02 -26.05
N HIS A 5 5.64 -10.99 -24.77
CA HIS A 5 5.23 -12.03 -23.83
C HIS A 5 3.77 -11.83 -23.42
N SER A 6 2.88 -12.46 -24.18
CA SER A 6 1.50 -12.72 -23.78
C SER A 6 1.45 -13.92 -22.83
N TYR A 7 1.00 -13.72 -21.61
CA TYR A 7 0.47 -14.79 -20.77
C TYR A 7 -1.06 -14.63 -20.70
N PHE A 8 -1.79 -15.66 -21.13
CA PHE A 8 -3.26 -15.77 -21.02
C PHE A 8 -4.12 -14.72 -21.76
N GLY A 9 -3.68 -14.26 -22.94
CA GLY A 9 -4.59 -13.70 -23.95
C GLY A 9 -5.30 -12.38 -23.59
N ARG A 10 -4.86 -11.64 -22.55
CA ARG A 10 -5.35 -10.29 -22.27
C ARG A 10 -4.25 -9.25 -22.44
N PRO A 11 -4.55 -8.04 -22.94
CA PRO A 11 -3.57 -6.97 -23.04
C PRO A 11 -2.92 -6.70 -21.68
N PHE A 12 -1.59 -6.60 -21.63
CA PHE A 12 -0.75 -6.51 -20.42
C PHE A 12 -1.18 -5.44 -19.39
N LYS A 13 -1.83 -4.36 -19.86
CA LYS A 13 -2.40 -3.31 -18.99
C LYS A 13 -3.65 -3.77 -18.22
N ALA A 14 -4.50 -4.63 -18.80
CA ALA A 14 -5.70 -5.15 -18.16
C ALA A 14 -5.38 -6.21 -17.08
N PHE A 15 -4.34 -7.03 -17.29
CA PHE A 15 -3.89 -8.02 -16.29
C PHE A 15 -3.31 -7.40 -15.01
N ASN A 16 -2.78 -6.17 -15.09
CA ASN A 16 -2.22 -5.45 -13.94
C ASN A 16 -3.28 -4.74 -13.08
N ALA A 17 -4.47 -4.46 -13.61
CA ALA A 17 -5.55 -3.79 -12.87
C ALA A 17 -6.17 -4.71 -11.80
N ASP A 18 -6.28 -6.01 -12.07
CA ASP A 18 -6.77 -7.01 -11.11
C ASP A 18 -5.77 -7.32 -9.98
N ARG A 19 -4.54 -6.81 -10.07
CA ARG A 19 -3.47 -6.99 -9.07
C ARG A 19 -3.26 -5.80 -8.15
N ARG A 20 -3.99 -4.68 -8.32
CA ARG A 20 -3.81 -3.47 -7.50
C ARG A 20 -5.02 -3.24 -6.60
N VAL A 21 -4.78 -3.17 -5.30
CA VAL A 21 -5.83 -3.04 -4.29
C VAL A 21 -5.68 -1.71 -3.57
N TRP A 22 -6.72 -0.88 -3.68
CA TRP A 22 -6.92 0.28 -2.83
C TRP A 22 -7.71 -0.14 -1.60
N LEU A 23 -7.22 0.25 -0.42
CA LEU A 23 -7.92 0.10 0.85
C LEU A 23 -8.31 1.49 1.34
N ASN A 24 -9.44 1.58 2.03
CA ASN A 24 -9.86 2.84 2.65
C ASN A 24 -8.77 3.38 3.59
N SER A 25 -8.72 4.70 3.74
CA SER A 25 -7.59 5.37 4.39
C SER A 25 -7.36 4.94 5.83
N THR A 26 -8.42 4.83 6.64
CA THR A 26 -8.31 4.43 8.05
C THR A 26 -7.74 3.03 8.19
N PHE A 27 -8.36 2.04 7.52
CA PHE A 27 -7.92 0.66 7.61
C PHE A 27 -6.53 0.45 7.01
N ARG A 28 -6.22 1.12 5.88
CA ARG A 28 -4.88 1.07 5.27
C ARG A 28 -3.80 1.53 6.23
N VAL A 29 -4.02 2.67 6.90
CA VAL A 29 -3.06 3.23 7.85
C VAL A 29 -2.88 2.31 9.05
N GLU A 30 -3.99 1.78 9.59
CA GLU A 30 -3.96 0.82 10.70
C GLU A 30 -3.21 -0.47 10.33
N LEU A 31 -3.53 -1.06 9.18
CA LEU A 31 -2.92 -2.30 8.70
C LEU A 31 -1.39 -2.15 8.57
N ILE A 32 -0.94 -1.04 7.97
CA ILE A 32 0.48 -0.75 7.81
C ILE A 32 1.12 -0.43 9.16
N LYS A 33 0.45 0.31 10.06
CA LYS A 33 0.93 0.57 11.42
C LYS A 33 1.21 -0.73 12.16
N ASN A 34 0.28 -1.68 12.15
CA ASN A 34 0.44 -2.97 12.81
C ASN A 34 1.65 -3.73 12.22
N GLY A 35 1.84 -3.67 10.90
CA GLY A 35 3.03 -4.21 10.25
C GLY A 35 4.33 -3.51 10.69
N ILE A 36 4.32 -2.18 10.81
CA ILE A 36 5.48 -1.39 11.26
C ILE A 36 5.82 -1.73 12.71
N GLU A 37 4.83 -1.81 13.58
CA GLU A 37 5.00 -2.15 15.00
C GLU A 37 5.57 -3.55 15.16
N LYS A 38 5.05 -4.53 14.42
CA LYS A 38 5.58 -5.91 14.42
C LYS A 38 7.02 -5.99 13.89
N ALA A 39 7.33 -5.26 12.81
CA ALA A 39 8.67 -5.26 12.22
C ALA A 39 9.68 -4.34 12.94
N GLY A 40 9.21 -3.43 13.79
CA GLY A 40 9.97 -2.40 14.49
C GLY A 40 10.33 -1.15 13.64
N SER A 41 10.10 -1.16 12.33
CA SER A 41 10.23 0.04 11.48
C SER A 41 9.62 -0.19 10.08
N ILE A 42 9.29 0.90 9.37
CA ILE A 42 8.81 0.85 7.98
C ILE A 42 9.84 0.22 7.02
N ASN A 43 11.14 0.42 7.29
CA ASN A 43 12.21 -0.16 6.48
C ASN A 43 12.29 -1.68 6.67
N ARG A 44 12.18 -2.16 7.91
CA ARG A 44 12.13 -3.61 8.20
C ARG A 44 10.87 -4.23 7.63
N LEU A 45 9.70 -3.61 7.81
CA LEU A 45 8.46 -4.07 7.19
C LEU A 45 8.62 -4.21 5.67
N ALA A 46 9.22 -3.23 5.00
CA ALA A 46 9.45 -3.32 3.57
C ALA A 46 10.34 -4.51 3.17
N ARG A 47 11.33 -4.88 4.00
CA ARG A 47 12.15 -6.09 3.78
C ARG A 47 11.32 -7.36 3.94
N GLU A 48 10.49 -7.45 4.97
CA GLU A 48 9.56 -8.58 5.20
C GLU A 48 8.61 -8.77 4.01
N LEU A 49 8.09 -7.67 3.46
CA LEU A 49 7.24 -7.69 2.27
C LEU A 49 8.03 -7.98 0.98
N GLY A 50 9.36 -8.10 1.04
CA GLY A 50 10.23 -8.41 -0.08
C GLY A 50 10.48 -7.23 -1.03
N TYR A 51 10.42 -5.99 -0.55
CA TYR A 51 10.93 -4.83 -1.28
C TYR A 51 12.46 -4.77 -1.16
N ARG A 52 13.14 -4.67 -2.31
CA ARG A 52 14.60 -4.88 -2.43
C ARG A 52 15.42 -3.61 -2.65
N SER A 53 14.80 -2.42 -2.64
CA SER A 53 15.54 -1.16 -2.79
C SER A 53 16.69 -1.09 -1.79
N ARG A 54 17.90 -0.80 -2.28
CA ARG A 54 19.10 -0.61 -1.44
C ARG A 54 19.20 0.81 -0.91
N ILE A 55 18.60 1.77 -1.62
CA ILE A 55 18.69 3.20 -1.34
C ILE A 55 17.55 3.65 -0.41
N HIS A 56 16.31 3.25 -0.70
CA HIS A 56 15.13 3.61 0.10
C HIS A 56 14.21 2.40 0.32
N PRO A 57 14.54 1.52 1.29
CA PRO A 57 13.81 0.27 1.50
C PRO A 57 12.32 0.49 1.79
N GLY A 58 11.98 1.46 2.66
CA GLY A 58 10.61 1.77 3.07
C GLY A 58 9.78 2.59 2.09
N TRP A 59 10.33 3.03 0.95
CA TRP A 59 9.67 4.02 0.08
C TRP A 59 8.32 3.52 -0.46
N SER A 60 8.27 2.31 -1.02
CA SER A 60 7.02 1.76 -1.56
C SER A 60 5.94 1.60 -0.47
N VAL A 61 6.33 1.16 0.73
CA VAL A 61 5.39 1.06 1.87
C VAL A 61 4.90 2.45 2.28
N ARG A 62 5.79 3.46 2.28
CA ARG A 62 5.41 4.84 2.56
C ARG A 62 4.41 5.38 1.54
N GLN A 63 4.64 5.17 0.23
CA GLN A 63 3.72 5.63 -0.82
C GLN A 63 2.33 5.00 -0.67
N ILE A 64 2.27 3.72 -0.30
CA ILE A 64 1.00 3.05 0.00
C ILE A 64 0.37 3.65 1.26
N LEU A 65 1.13 3.81 2.34
CA LEU A 65 0.67 4.42 3.60
C LEU A 65 0.00 5.77 3.36
N VAL A 66 0.67 6.66 2.60
CA VAL A 66 0.17 8.01 2.29
C VAL A 66 -0.85 8.05 1.15
N GLY A 67 -1.30 6.91 0.64
CA GLY A 67 -2.36 6.84 -0.38
C GLY A 67 -1.94 7.33 -1.77
N GLU A 68 -0.64 7.41 -2.05
CA GLU A 68 -0.11 7.73 -3.38
C GLU A 68 -0.17 6.52 -4.33
N GLN A 69 -0.13 5.30 -3.78
CA GLN A 69 -0.12 4.06 -4.54
C GLN A 69 -1.04 3.00 -3.92
N PRO A 70 -1.67 2.15 -4.75
CA PRO A 70 -2.35 0.96 -4.26
C PRO A 70 -1.34 -0.11 -3.84
N PHE A 71 -1.81 -1.07 -3.05
CA PHE A 71 -1.04 -2.30 -2.82
C PHE A 71 -0.97 -3.14 -4.10
N PRO A 72 0.21 -3.67 -4.47
CA PRO A 72 0.26 -4.90 -5.24
C PRO A 72 -0.34 -6.05 -4.41
N TYR A 73 -1.26 -6.84 -4.98
CA TYR A 73 -2.00 -7.88 -4.28
C TYR A 73 -1.10 -8.87 -3.54
N GLU A 74 -0.04 -9.35 -4.21
CA GLU A 74 0.95 -10.26 -3.60
C GLU A 74 1.61 -9.66 -2.34
N LYS A 75 1.79 -8.33 -2.30
CA LYS A 75 2.37 -7.64 -1.13
C LYS A 75 1.33 -7.47 -0.03
N LEU A 76 0.06 -7.30 -0.40
CA LEU A 76 -1.05 -7.25 0.56
C LEU A 76 -1.26 -8.61 1.23
N VAL A 77 -1.24 -9.70 0.46
CA VAL A 77 -1.27 -11.08 0.99
C VAL A 77 -0.12 -11.30 1.98
N LYS A 78 1.12 -10.96 1.58
CA LYS A 78 2.27 -11.07 2.48
C LYS A 78 2.13 -10.25 3.75
N LEU A 79 1.59 -9.02 3.67
CA LEU A 79 1.35 -8.19 4.85
C LEU A 79 0.30 -8.82 5.76
N SER A 80 -0.80 -9.28 5.18
CA SER A 80 -1.91 -9.98 5.82
C SER A 80 -1.42 -11.22 6.59
N ASP A 81 -0.67 -12.10 5.92
CA ASP A 81 -0.03 -13.27 6.54
C ASP A 81 0.97 -12.85 7.63
N TYR A 82 1.80 -11.85 7.35
CA TYR A 82 2.84 -11.39 8.28
C TYR A 82 2.24 -10.87 9.59
N ILE A 83 1.11 -10.18 9.57
CA ILE A 83 0.46 -9.68 10.79
C ILE A 83 -0.59 -10.65 11.37
N GLY A 84 -0.95 -11.71 10.64
CA GLY A 84 -1.96 -12.69 11.05
C GLY A 84 -3.42 -12.22 10.87
N TYR A 85 -3.68 -11.33 9.91
CA TYR A 85 -5.02 -10.83 9.61
C TYR A 85 -5.50 -11.42 8.28
N PRO A 86 -6.57 -12.24 8.22
CA PRO A 86 -6.96 -12.97 7.00
C PRO A 86 -7.18 -12.08 5.78
N ILE A 87 -6.67 -12.48 4.61
CA ILE A 87 -6.75 -11.67 3.39
C ILE A 87 -8.21 -11.37 2.98
N ASP A 88 -9.12 -12.32 3.17
CA ASP A 88 -10.54 -12.14 2.85
C ASP A 88 -11.18 -11.04 3.69
N GLU A 89 -10.74 -10.88 4.95
CA GLU A 89 -11.19 -9.79 5.82
C GLU A 89 -10.56 -8.45 5.42
N VAL A 90 -9.28 -8.44 5.06
CA VAL A 90 -8.60 -7.24 4.51
C VAL A 90 -9.34 -6.73 3.27
N LEU A 91 -9.75 -7.63 2.38
CA LEU A 91 -10.40 -7.27 1.12
C LEU A 91 -11.80 -6.67 1.31
N ARG A 92 -12.46 -6.85 2.46
CA ARG A 92 -13.73 -6.17 2.78
C ARG A 92 -13.58 -4.66 2.87
N TYR A 93 -12.37 -4.16 3.10
CA TYR A 93 -12.06 -2.72 3.17
C TYR A 93 -11.58 -2.14 1.84
N ARG A 94 -11.66 -2.92 0.75
CA ARG A 94 -11.36 -2.45 -0.60
C ARG A 94 -12.24 -1.25 -0.95
N THR A 95 -11.65 -0.28 -1.63
CA THR A 95 -12.33 0.94 -2.08
C THR A 95 -11.88 1.33 -3.48
N GLU A 96 -12.62 2.25 -4.09
CA GLU A 96 -12.20 2.96 -5.29
C GLU A 96 -11.09 3.99 -5.00
N PRO A 97 -10.15 4.24 -5.94
CA PRO A 97 -9.04 5.18 -5.77
C PRO A 97 -9.48 6.59 -5.36
N GLU A 98 -10.59 7.09 -5.93
CA GLU A 98 -11.09 8.46 -5.75
C GLU A 98 -11.53 8.74 -4.31
N ARG A 99 -11.82 7.69 -3.53
CA ARG A 99 -12.19 7.78 -2.11
C ARG A 99 -10.96 7.92 -1.20
N VAL A 100 -9.75 7.65 -1.72
CA VAL A 100 -8.49 7.88 -1.00
C VAL A 100 -8.03 9.31 -1.26
N THR A 101 -8.45 10.22 -0.37
CA THR A 101 -8.09 11.64 -0.45
C THR A 101 -6.94 11.97 0.49
N VAL A 102 -6.30 13.12 0.24
CA VAL A 102 -5.27 13.67 1.15
C VAL A 102 -5.86 13.92 2.54
N ASP A 103 -7.09 14.45 2.60
CA ASP A 103 -7.75 14.77 3.86
C ASP A 103 -8.07 13.50 4.66
N SER A 104 -8.68 12.49 4.04
CA SER A 104 -8.99 11.22 4.71
C SER A 104 -7.74 10.46 5.13
N THR A 105 -6.67 10.56 4.34
CA THR A 105 -5.36 9.99 4.69
C THR A 105 -4.71 10.72 5.87
N ASN A 106 -4.69 12.04 5.87
CA ASN A 106 -4.10 12.84 6.95
C ASN A 106 -4.87 12.68 8.27
N GLU A 107 -6.21 12.58 8.21
CA GLU A 107 -7.04 12.27 9.38
C GLU A 107 -6.71 10.89 9.96
N ALA A 108 -6.63 9.86 9.10
CA ALA A 108 -6.23 8.51 9.50
C ALA A 108 -4.81 8.48 10.12
N LEU A 109 -3.84 9.13 9.48
CA LEU A 109 -2.47 9.24 10.01
C LEU A 109 -2.44 9.89 11.40
N ARG A 110 -3.23 10.95 11.62
CA ARG A 110 -3.35 11.58 12.94
C ARG A 110 -3.96 10.64 13.97
N LYS A 111 -5.08 9.99 13.63
CA LYS A 111 -5.79 9.05 14.52
C LYS A 111 -4.90 7.90 14.99
N HIS A 112 -4.01 7.43 14.12
CA HIS A 112 -3.11 6.31 14.41
C HIS A 112 -1.71 6.73 14.87
N GLY A 113 -1.48 8.01 15.21
CA GLY A 113 -0.19 8.47 15.73
C GLY A 113 0.95 8.52 14.70
N LEU A 114 0.63 8.48 13.41
CA LEU A 114 1.56 8.47 12.28
C LEU A 114 1.64 9.85 11.58
N TRP A 115 1.38 10.93 12.32
CA TRP A 115 1.36 12.31 11.80
C TRP A 115 2.70 12.76 11.18
N CYS A 116 3.83 12.14 11.55
CA CYS A 116 5.13 12.39 10.92
C CYS A 116 5.16 12.04 9.42
N TYR A 117 4.20 11.24 8.92
CA TYR A 117 4.02 10.93 7.50
C TYR A 117 2.97 11.80 6.80
N HIS A 118 2.43 12.84 7.46
CA HIS A 118 1.39 13.68 6.88
C HIS A 118 1.79 14.22 5.49
N VAL A 119 0.80 14.31 4.61
CA VAL A 119 0.98 14.86 3.27
C VAL A 119 0.68 16.35 3.33
N ALA A 120 1.72 17.17 3.34
CA ALA A 120 1.61 18.60 3.15
C ALA A 120 1.51 18.90 1.64
N ARG A 121 0.30 19.04 1.10
CA ARG A 121 0.16 19.68 -0.21
C ARG A 121 0.30 21.19 -0.02
N LEU A 122 1.51 21.72 -0.23
CA LEU A 122 1.66 23.13 -0.57
C LEU A 122 0.94 23.32 -1.91
N ARG A 123 -0.23 23.95 -1.89
CA ARG A 123 -0.79 24.57 -3.10
C ARG A 123 0.17 25.70 -3.45
N LEU A 124 1.16 25.41 -4.30
CA LEU A 124 1.76 26.46 -5.11
C LEU A 124 0.65 26.91 -6.05
N ARG A 125 0.03 28.04 -5.68
CA ARG A 125 -0.87 28.82 -6.53
C ARG A 125 -0.05 29.59 -7.54
#